data_AF-A0A2R7R8H9-F1
#
_entry.id   AF-A0A2R7R8H9-F1
#
_cell.length_a   1.000
_cell.length_b   1.000
_cell.length_c   1.000
_cell.angle_alpha   90.00
_cell.angle_beta   90.00
_cell.angle_gamma   90.00
#
_symmetry.space_group_name_H-M   'P 1'
#
loop_
_entity.id
_entity.type
_entity.pdbx_description
1 polymer ?
#
loop_
_entity_poly.entity_id
_entity_poly.type
_entity_poly.pdbx_seq_one_letter_code
_entity_poly.pdbx_strand_id
1 'polypeptide(L)'
;LYGEPDLTIKVVRDVFNEDFSKLIVSGEEAWDTIEAYVTYVAPDLVGRLEKWTKDQDIFAAWRIDEQIHKALERKVFLPSGGSLVIDRTEAMTVVDVNTGKFTGSGGNLEETVTKNNLEAAEEVVRQLRLRDIGGIIVIDFIDMVLESNRDLVLRRMVECLGRDRTKHQVAEVTSLGLVQMTRKRMGTGLLEVFGEQCETCAGRGIVTHDDPVEHRRANTVAAEHHVQRADSHRADAPRTDQRPDQRMDVARGDSQPGGRNDRKRRRGRGGQPLDVAPAAPVQIHTVHPDPSDAERHAKAEATRAALANIAAAAHAAHLHEDEVAQAISAAGQAAAGAPAKA
;
A
#
# COMPACT_ATOMS: atom_id res chain seq x y z
N LEU A 1 -6.15 13.25 -22.60
CA LEU A 1 -5.29 12.71 -21.51
C LEU A 1 -6.22 12.42 -20.35
N TYR A 2 -6.67 11.17 -20.22
CA TYR A 2 -7.54 10.76 -19.13
C TYR A 2 -6.70 10.79 -17.84
N GLY A 3 -7.02 11.72 -16.93
CA GLY A 3 -6.47 11.69 -15.58
C GLY A 3 -6.90 10.40 -14.92
N GLU A 4 -5.97 9.71 -14.27
CA GLU A 4 -6.31 8.55 -13.46
C GLU A 4 -7.44 8.93 -12.49
N PRO A 5 -8.48 8.11 -12.36
CA PRO A 5 -9.58 8.42 -11.45
C PRO A 5 -9.04 8.61 -10.04
N ASP A 6 -9.68 9.53 -9.30
CA ASP A 6 -9.42 9.73 -7.88
C ASP A 6 -9.38 8.37 -7.16
N LEU A 7 -8.40 8.18 -6.26
CA LEU A 7 -8.18 6.93 -5.53
C LEU A 7 -9.49 6.47 -4.86
N THR A 8 -10.27 7.43 -4.36
CA THR A 8 -11.60 7.25 -3.79
C THR A 8 -12.55 6.50 -4.74
N ILE A 9 -12.66 6.95 -6.00
CA ILE A 9 -13.51 6.32 -7.01
C ILE A 9 -13.02 4.92 -7.36
N LYS A 10 -11.70 4.74 -7.47
CA LYS A 10 -11.12 3.42 -7.74
C LYS A 10 -11.44 2.44 -6.61
N VAL A 11 -11.31 2.85 -5.35
CA VAL A 11 -11.64 2.02 -4.19
C VAL A 11 -13.12 1.68 -4.18
N VAL A 12 -14.02 2.64 -4.42
CA VAL A 12 -15.46 2.36 -4.46
C VAL A 12 -15.81 1.40 -5.60
N ARG A 13 -15.36 1.67 -6.83
CA ARG A 13 -15.60 0.81 -8.00
C ARG A 13 -15.14 -0.62 -7.76
N ASP A 14 -13.94 -0.75 -7.21
CA ASP A 14 -13.37 -2.06 -7.04
C ASP A 14 -14.08 -2.74 -5.85
N VAL A 15 -14.17 -2.11 -4.68
CA VAL A 15 -14.51 -2.79 -3.42
C VAL A 15 -16.00 -2.83 -3.13
N PHE A 16 -16.76 -1.79 -3.43
CA PHE A 16 -18.15 -1.66 -2.98
C PHE A 16 -19.10 -2.47 -3.87
N ASN A 17 -19.78 -3.44 -3.27
CA ASN A 17 -20.69 -4.37 -3.93
C ASN A 17 -21.86 -4.78 -3.00
N GLU A 18 -22.69 -5.72 -3.43
CA GLU A 18 -23.86 -6.19 -2.67
C GLU A 18 -23.53 -6.88 -1.33
N ASP A 19 -22.29 -7.29 -1.08
CA ASP A 19 -21.89 -7.85 0.22
C ASP A 19 -21.74 -6.77 1.31
N PHE A 20 -21.68 -5.50 0.92
CA PHE A 20 -21.53 -4.37 1.85
C PHE A 20 -22.89 -3.86 2.30
N SER A 21 -23.15 -3.87 3.60
CA SER A 21 -24.40 -3.32 4.14
C SER A 21 -24.54 -1.82 3.94
N LYS A 22 -23.44 -1.06 4.08
CA LYS A 22 -23.41 0.40 3.98
C LYS A 22 -22.06 0.93 3.51
N LEU A 23 -22.07 2.08 2.82
CA LEU A 23 -20.90 2.92 2.53
C LEU A 23 -21.07 4.27 3.22
N ILE A 24 -20.26 4.53 4.25
CA ILE A 24 -20.36 5.75 5.05
C ILE A 24 -19.24 6.70 4.63
N VAL A 25 -19.58 7.94 4.27
CA VAL A 25 -18.63 8.91 3.71
C VAL A 25 -18.63 10.18 4.55
N SER A 26 -17.44 10.62 4.98
CA SER A 26 -17.22 11.90 5.65
C SER A 26 -16.66 12.93 4.68
N GLY A 27 -17.12 14.19 4.80
CA GLY A 27 -16.71 15.31 3.95
C GLY A 27 -17.68 15.59 2.79
N GLU A 28 -17.95 16.88 2.53
CA GLU A 28 -18.86 17.33 1.47
C GLU A 28 -18.39 16.93 0.07
N GLU A 29 -17.13 17.25 -0.27
CA GLU A 29 -16.57 16.99 -1.60
C GLU A 29 -16.49 15.50 -1.92
N ALA A 30 -16.12 14.67 -0.94
CA ALA A 30 -16.09 13.23 -1.07
C ALA A 30 -17.49 12.63 -1.23
N TRP A 31 -18.48 13.14 -0.47
CA TRP A 31 -19.87 12.71 -0.59
C TRP A 31 -20.43 13.00 -1.99
N ASP A 32 -20.31 14.23 -2.47
CA ASP A 32 -20.84 14.63 -3.78
C ASP A 32 -20.22 13.80 -4.91
N THR A 33 -18.91 13.51 -4.79
CA THR A 33 -18.16 12.70 -5.76
C THR A 33 -18.63 11.24 -5.75
N ILE A 34 -18.72 10.62 -4.57
CA ILE A 34 -19.09 9.20 -4.44
C ILE A 34 -20.57 8.98 -4.77
N GLU A 35 -21.46 9.83 -4.28
CA GLU A 35 -22.91 9.74 -4.53
C GLU A 35 -23.22 9.81 -6.03
N ALA A 36 -22.60 10.77 -6.73
CA ALA A 36 -22.78 10.92 -8.17
C ALA A 36 -22.27 9.69 -8.93
N TYR A 37 -21.10 9.17 -8.56
CA TYR A 37 -20.52 7.99 -9.20
C TYR A 37 -21.40 6.75 -8.99
N VAL A 38 -21.81 6.46 -7.75
CA VAL A 38 -22.63 5.28 -7.44
C VAL A 38 -24.00 5.39 -8.09
N THR A 39 -24.63 6.58 -8.09
CA THR A 39 -25.93 6.79 -8.75
C THR A 39 -25.87 6.47 -10.24
N TYR A 40 -24.74 6.73 -10.89
CA TYR A 40 -24.56 6.45 -12.31
C TYR A 40 -24.19 4.98 -12.59
N VAL A 41 -23.26 4.40 -11.82
CA VAL A 41 -22.69 3.06 -12.10
C VAL A 41 -23.48 1.92 -11.46
N ALA A 42 -23.98 2.13 -10.24
CA ALA A 42 -24.62 1.10 -9.42
C ALA A 42 -25.83 1.71 -8.67
N PRO A 43 -26.89 2.12 -9.39
CA PRO A 43 -28.05 2.80 -8.81
C PRO A 43 -28.77 1.96 -7.74
N ASP A 44 -28.66 0.64 -7.82
CA ASP A 44 -29.16 -0.34 -6.85
C ASP A 44 -28.45 -0.27 -5.49
N LEU A 45 -27.19 0.20 -5.46
CA LEU A 45 -26.41 0.36 -4.24
C LEU A 45 -26.59 1.73 -3.58
N VAL A 46 -27.24 2.70 -4.23
CA VAL A 46 -27.44 4.07 -3.71
C VAL A 46 -28.13 4.07 -2.35
N GLY A 47 -29.08 3.17 -2.12
CA GLY A 47 -29.79 3.05 -0.85
C GLY A 47 -28.91 2.64 0.35
N ARG A 48 -27.65 2.26 0.09
CA ARG A 48 -26.66 1.87 1.10
C ARG A 48 -25.64 2.98 1.39
N LEU A 49 -25.70 4.11 0.68
CA LEU A 49 -24.83 5.27 0.93
C LEU A 49 -25.36 6.07 2.13
N GLU A 50 -24.49 6.38 3.08
CA GLU A 50 -24.81 7.24 4.22
C GLU A 50 -23.77 8.36 4.35
N LYS A 51 -24.25 9.61 4.39
CA LYS A 51 -23.40 10.76 4.68
C LYS A 51 -23.13 10.82 6.18
N TRP A 52 -21.86 10.92 6.55
CA TRP A 52 -21.46 11.16 7.93
C TRP A 52 -21.68 12.64 8.29
N THR A 53 -22.54 12.89 9.28
CA THR A 53 -22.95 14.24 9.68
C THR A 53 -22.65 14.56 11.14
N LYS A 54 -21.99 13.65 11.85
CA LYS A 54 -21.63 13.83 13.26
C LYS A 54 -20.33 14.60 13.38
N ASP A 55 -20.19 15.36 14.47
CA ASP A 55 -18.97 16.13 14.77
C ASP A 55 -17.78 15.23 15.14
N GLN A 56 -18.05 14.01 15.63
CA GLN A 56 -17.00 13.03 15.93
C GLN A 56 -16.38 12.51 14.63
N ASP A 57 -15.06 12.30 14.62
CA ASP A 57 -14.38 11.62 13.53
C ASP A 57 -14.98 10.24 13.22
N ILE A 58 -15.07 9.91 11.93
CA ILE A 58 -15.71 8.69 11.44
C ILE A 58 -14.90 7.44 11.82
N PHE A 59 -13.56 7.49 11.79
CA PHE A 59 -12.72 6.36 12.17
C PHE A 59 -12.76 6.12 13.67
N ALA A 60 -12.74 7.19 14.46
CA ALA A 60 -12.88 7.12 15.91
C ALA A 60 -14.25 6.52 16.32
N ALA A 61 -15.34 6.96 15.67
CA ALA A 61 -16.68 6.46 15.96
C ALA A 61 -16.86 4.97 15.67
N TRP A 62 -16.18 4.45 14.65
CA TRP A 62 -16.19 3.03 14.26
C TRP A 62 -15.00 2.23 14.83
N ARG A 63 -14.17 2.86 15.66
CA ARG A 63 -12.97 2.27 16.28
C ARG A 63 -12.01 1.69 15.24
N ILE A 64 -11.91 2.33 14.08
CA ILE A 64 -11.01 1.94 13.00
C ILE A 64 -9.56 2.27 13.39
N ASP A 65 -9.31 3.36 14.10
CA ASP A 65 -7.95 3.73 14.58
C ASP A 65 -7.36 2.62 15.46
N GLU A 66 -8.16 2.05 16.36
CA GLU A 66 -7.73 0.91 17.17
C GLU A 66 -7.38 -0.31 16.32
N GLN A 67 -8.09 -0.53 15.21
CA GLN A 67 -7.81 -1.64 14.29
C GLN A 67 -6.56 -1.37 13.47
N ILE A 68 -6.31 -0.12 13.06
CA ILE A 68 -5.09 0.32 12.38
C ILE A 68 -3.89 0.08 13.30
N HIS A 69 -3.95 0.53 14.56
CA HIS A 69 -2.88 0.29 15.52
C HIS A 69 -2.59 -1.20 15.72
N LYS A 70 -3.62 -2.02 15.90
CA LYS A 70 -3.47 -3.49 15.99
C LYS A 70 -2.88 -4.09 14.72
N ALA A 71 -3.20 -3.54 13.55
CA ALA A 71 -2.64 -3.98 12.27
C ALA A 71 -1.20 -3.50 12.04
N LEU A 72 -0.71 -2.50 12.77
CA LEU A 72 0.70 -2.08 12.75
C LEU A 72 1.58 -2.92 13.67
N GLU A 73 1.00 -3.58 14.69
CA GLU A 73 1.74 -4.44 15.61
C GLU A 73 2.44 -5.60 14.89
N ARG A 74 3.69 -5.86 15.26
CA ARG A 74 4.47 -7.01 14.76
C ARG A 74 3.85 -8.36 15.13
N LYS A 75 3.24 -8.45 16.31
CA LYS A 75 2.63 -9.67 16.85
C LYS A 75 1.11 -9.58 16.75
N VAL A 76 0.47 -10.62 16.25
CA VAL A 76 -0.99 -10.72 16.13
C VAL A 76 -1.47 -11.88 16.97
N PHE A 77 -2.43 -11.67 17.87
CA PHE A 77 -2.98 -12.74 18.70
C PHE A 77 -4.11 -13.46 17.98
N LEU A 78 -4.10 -14.79 18.07
CA LEU A 78 -5.16 -15.66 17.57
C LEU A 78 -6.24 -15.84 18.67
N PRO A 79 -7.54 -15.86 18.32
CA PRO A 79 -8.64 -16.19 19.24
C PRO A 79 -8.38 -17.35 20.21
N SER A 80 -7.74 -18.45 19.77
CA SER A 80 -7.45 -19.62 20.61
C SER A 80 -6.28 -19.41 21.57
N GLY A 81 -5.57 -18.27 21.52
CA GLY A 81 -4.44 -17.95 22.40
C GLY A 81 -3.05 -18.18 21.79
N GLY A 82 -3.00 -18.63 20.53
CA GLY A 82 -1.79 -18.60 19.71
C GLY A 82 -1.44 -17.18 19.24
N SER A 83 -0.39 -17.06 18.43
CA SER A 83 -0.03 -15.77 17.84
C SER A 83 0.77 -15.90 16.56
N LEU A 84 0.61 -14.94 15.66
CA LEU A 84 1.47 -14.74 14.50
C LEU A 84 2.54 -13.70 14.84
N VAL A 85 3.74 -13.86 14.29
CA VAL A 85 4.79 -12.84 14.27
C VAL A 85 5.08 -12.54 12.81
N ILE A 86 4.87 -11.28 12.40
CA ILE A 86 5.04 -10.85 11.01
C ILE A 86 6.30 -10.01 10.90
N ASP A 87 7.32 -10.56 10.26
CA ASP A 87 8.60 -9.91 10.03
C ASP A 87 8.75 -9.50 8.57
N ARG A 88 9.03 -8.22 8.37
CA ARG A 88 9.33 -7.68 7.06
C ARG A 88 10.84 -7.54 6.91
N THR A 89 11.39 -8.19 5.90
CA THR A 89 12.78 -8.00 5.48
C THR A 89 12.83 -7.13 4.21
N GLU A 90 14.02 -6.91 3.68
CA GLU A 90 14.22 -6.20 2.42
C GLU A 90 13.58 -6.93 1.23
N ALA A 91 13.72 -8.25 1.17
CA ALA A 91 13.33 -9.05 -0.01
C ALA A 91 11.99 -9.79 0.14
N MET A 92 11.62 -10.15 1.37
CA MET A 92 10.44 -10.97 1.63
C MET A 92 9.80 -10.69 3.00
N THR A 93 8.55 -11.11 3.15
CA THR A 93 7.86 -11.13 4.45
C THR A 93 7.84 -12.55 4.98
N VAL A 94 8.21 -12.71 6.25
CA VAL A 94 8.16 -13.99 6.96
C VAL A 94 7.07 -13.91 8.02
N VAL A 95 6.24 -14.95 8.11
CA VAL A 95 5.21 -15.07 9.13
C VAL A 95 5.44 -16.34 9.94
N ASP A 96 5.63 -16.19 11.24
CA ASP A 96 5.87 -17.28 12.19
C ASP A 96 4.62 -17.55 13.04
N VAL A 97 4.24 -18.82 13.18
CA VAL A 97 3.03 -19.25 13.90
C VAL A 97 3.40 -19.86 15.24
N ASN A 98 2.84 -19.32 16.33
CA ASN A 98 3.06 -19.81 17.68
C ASN A 98 1.74 -20.31 18.30
N THR A 99 1.80 -21.39 19.07
CA THR A 99 0.65 -21.94 19.84
C THR A 99 0.33 -21.15 21.11
N GLY A 100 1.28 -20.35 21.60
CA GLY A 100 1.08 -19.53 22.81
C GLY A 100 0.74 -20.36 24.06
N LYS A 101 -0.25 -19.90 24.85
CA LYS A 101 -0.70 -20.61 26.07
C LYS A 101 -1.63 -21.78 25.78
N PHE A 102 -1.98 -22.00 24.51
CA PHE A 102 -2.91 -23.04 24.06
C PHE A 102 -2.17 -24.37 23.86
N THR A 103 -1.57 -24.88 24.93
CA THR A 103 -1.06 -26.25 25.00
C THR A 103 -2.10 -27.05 25.77
N GLY A 104 -3.05 -27.66 25.07
CA GLY A 104 -4.25 -28.28 25.67
C GLY A 104 -3.95 -29.05 26.96
N SER A 105 -4.77 -28.81 27.99
CA SER A 105 -4.67 -29.47 29.30
C SER A 105 -4.98 -30.97 29.18
N GLY A 106 -4.02 -31.77 28.70
CA GLY A 106 -4.08 -33.25 28.72
C GLY A 106 -4.78 -33.93 27.54
N GLY A 107 -4.83 -33.32 26.35
CA GLY A 107 -5.38 -33.91 25.11
C GLY A 107 -4.37 -33.97 23.95
N ASN A 108 -4.75 -34.60 22.83
CA ASN A 108 -3.91 -34.86 21.65
C ASN A 108 -3.25 -33.57 21.11
N LEU A 109 -1.92 -33.48 21.25
CA LEU A 109 -1.13 -32.33 20.83
C LEU A 109 -1.30 -32.04 19.34
N GLU A 110 -1.41 -33.08 18.51
CA GLU A 110 -1.54 -32.96 17.06
C GLU A 110 -2.83 -32.22 16.65
N GLU A 111 -3.95 -32.50 17.33
CA GLU A 111 -5.22 -31.81 17.08
C GLU A 111 -5.14 -30.33 17.46
N THR A 112 -4.46 -30.03 18.57
CA THR A 112 -4.24 -28.66 19.05
C THR A 112 -3.41 -27.86 18.06
N VAL A 113 -2.31 -28.44 17.57
CA VAL A 113 -1.44 -27.84 16.55
C VAL A 113 -2.20 -27.61 15.25
N THR A 114 -2.92 -28.62 14.77
CA THR A 114 -3.69 -28.53 13.51
C THR A 114 -4.75 -27.43 13.60
N LYS A 115 -5.48 -27.35 14.72
CA LYS A 115 -6.47 -26.29 14.95
C LYS A 115 -5.83 -24.90 14.95
N ASN A 116 -4.68 -24.74 15.63
CA ASN A 116 -3.97 -23.47 15.66
C ASN A 116 -3.47 -23.05 14.27
N ASN A 117 -2.94 -23.99 13.47
CA ASN A 117 -2.50 -23.71 12.11
C ASN A 117 -3.64 -23.36 11.16
N LEU A 118 -4.83 -23.97 11.30
CA LEU A 118 -6.02 -23.61 10.54
C LEU A 118 -6.45 -22.16 10.83
N GLU A 119 -6.49 -21.80 12.11
CA GLU A 119 -6.81 -20.43 12.55
C GLU A 119 -5.75 -19.43 12.09
N ALA A 120 -4.47 -19.81 12.17
CA ALA A 120 -3.35 -19.04 11.66
C ALA A 120 -3.47 -18.80 10.15
N ALA A 121 -3.84 -19.81 9.36
CA ALA A 121 -4.01 -19.66 7.91
C ALA A 121 -5.07 -18.59 7.55
N GLU A 122 -6.20 -18.60 8.25
CA GLU A 122 -7.25 -17.58 8.08
C GLU A 122 -6.74 -16.18 8.43
N GLU A 123 -6.06 -16.08 9.57
CA GLU A 123 -5.57 -14.81 10.09
C GLU A 123 -4.43 -14.24 9.25
N VAL A 124 -3.52 -15.08 8.74
CA VAL A 124 -2.46 -14.67 7.81
C VAL A 124 -3.09 -13.99 6.58
N VAL A 125 -4.05 -14.65 5.93
CA VAL A 125 -4.71 -14.10 4.74
C VAL A 125 -5.49 -12.81 5.05
N ARG A 126 -6.06 -12.69 6.25
CA ARG A 126 -6.67 -11.44 6.73
C ARG A 126 -5.63 -10.33 6.86
N GLN A 127 -4.48 -10.59 7.48
CA GLN A 127 -3.40 -9.61 7.68
C GLN A 127 -2.75 -9.19 6.36
N LEU A 128 -2.58 -10.10 5.41
CA LEU A 128 -2.06 -9.77 4.08
C LEU A 128 -2.91 -8.69 3.39
N ARG A 129 -4.24 -8.80 3.51
CA ARG A 129 -5.18 -7.83 2.95
C ARG A 129 -5.20 -6.52 3.73
N LEU A 130 -5.25 -6.58 5.07
CA LEU A 130 -5.32 -5.39 5.91
C LEU A 130 -4.06 -4.52 5.88
N ARG A 131 -2.90 -5.16 5.78
CA ARG A 131 -1.60 -4.47 5.77
C ARG A 131 -1.10 -4.16 4.35
N ASP A 132 -1.85 -4.58 3.33
CA ASP A 132 -1.44 -4.67 1.92
C ASP A 132 -0.02 -5.25 1.75
N ILE A 133 0.24 -6.40 2.36
CA ILE A 133 1.52 -7.10 2.21
C ILE A 133 1.55 -7.75 0.83
N GLY A 134 2.61 -7.49 0.08
CA GLY A 134 2.86 -8.13 -1.21
C GLY A 134 4.36 -8.31 -1.48
N GLY A 135 4.67 -9.08 -2.51
CA GLY A 135 6.00 -9.63 -2.79
C GLY A 135 6.04 -11.12 -2.46
N ILE A 136 7.23 -11.61 -2.11
CA ILE A 136 7.46 -12.98 -1.66
C ILE A 136 7.09 -13.06 -0.17
N ILE A 137 6.25 -14.03 0.17
CA ILE A 137 5.79 -14.27 1.54
C ILE A 137 6.09 -15.73 1.89
N VAL A 138 6.70 -15.95 3.05
CA VAL A 138 7.00 -17.27 3.60
C VAL A 138 6.28 -17.42 4.93
N ILE A 139 5.56 -18.51 5.11
CA ILE A 139 4.80 -18.79 6.32
C ILE A 139 5.35 -20.06 6.95
N ASP A 140 5.78 -19.94 8.20
CA ASP A 140 6.30 -21.01 9.04
C ASP A 140 5.19 -21.51 9.97
N PHE A 141 4.46 -22.53 9.52
CA PHE A 141 3.45 -23.20 10.34
C PHE A 141 4.13 -24.14 11.33
N ILE A 142 3.47 -24.38 12.46
CA ILE A 142 3.96 -25.33 13.46
C ILE A 142 4.00 -26.73 12.83
N ASP A 143 5.07 -27.46 13.09
CA ASP A 143 5.27 -28.83 12.60
C ASP A 143 4.05 -29.73 12.85
N MET A 144 3.53 -30.32 11.78
CA MET A 144 2.47 -31.33 11.81
C MET A 144 3.03 -32.68 11.41
N VAL A 145 2.68 -33.74 12.13
CA VAL A 145 3.18 -35.10 11.86
C VAL A 145 2.45 -35.71 10.66
N LEU A 146 1.13 -35.50 10.58
CA LEU A 146 0.31 -36.09 9.54
C LEU A 146 0.27 -35.19 8.30
N GLU A 147 0.58 -35.76 7.13
CA GLU A 147 0.49 -35.07 5.84
C GLU A 147 -0.93 -34.56 5.55
N SER A 148 -1.95 -35.34 5.94
CA SER A 148 -3.35 -34.93 5.82
C SER A 148 -3.66 -33.63 6.57
N ASN A 149 -3.00 -33.35 7.70
CA ASN A 149 -3.18 -32.11 8.44
C ASN A 149 -2.55 -30.93 7.69
N ARG A 150 -1.40 -31.15 7.03
CA ARG A 150 -0.74 -30.15 6.18
C ARG A 150 -1.62 -29.78 5.00
N ASP A 151 -2.22 -30.78 4.34
CA ASP A 151 -3.14 -30.57 3.23
C ASP A 151 -4.39 -29.79 3.65
N LEU A 152 -4.92 -30.06 4.85
CA LEU A 152 -6.05 -29.32 5.41
C LEU A 152 -5.72 -27.84 5.62
N VAL A 153 -4.54 -27.53 6.18
CA VAL A 153 -4.08 -26.15 6.38
C VAL A 153 -3.87 -25.43 5.05
N LEU A 154 -3.22 -26.09 4.09
CA LEU A 154 -3.01 -25.52 2.75
C LEU A 154 -4.34 -25.24 2.04
N ARG A 155 -5.26 -26.21 2.06
CA ARG A 155 -6.60 -26.05 1.51
C ARG A 155 -7.34 -24.89 2.15
N ARG A 156 -7.30 -24.78 3.48
CA ARG A 156 -7.93 -23.67 4.20
C ARG A 156 -7.36 -22.32 3.79
N MET A 157 -6.04 -22.23 3.66
CA MET A 157 -5.37 -21.02 3.20
C MET A 157 -5.81 -20.62 1.79
N VAL A 158 -5.87 -21.58 0.85
CA VAL A 158 -6.34 -21.34 -0.53
C VAL A 158 -7.81 -20.90 -0.56
N GLU A 159 -8.68 -21.52 0.25
CA GLU A 159 -10.09 -21.10 0.37
C GLU A 159 -10.21 -19.65 0.87
N CYS A 160 -9.40 -19.25 1.86
CA CYS A 160 -9.35 -17.88 2.35
C CYS A 160 -8.83 -16.90 1.29
N LEU A 161 -7.81 -17.29 0.55
CA LEU A 161 -7.24 -16.51 -0.55
C LEU A 161 -8.20 -16.35 -1.73
N GLY A 162 -9.18 -17.25 -1.89
CA GLY A 162 -10.26 -17.08 -2.87
C GLY A 162 -11.09 -15.81 -2.68
N ARG A 163 -11.03 -15.18 -1.50
CA ARG A 163 -11.64 -13.86 -1.21
C ARG A 163 -10.67 -12.69 -1.33
N ASP A 164 -9.40 -12.95 -1.65
CA ASP A 164 -8.41 -11.92 -1.92
C ASP A 164 -8.48 -11.52 -3.39
N ARG A 165 -8.78 -10.25 -3.62
CA ARG A 165 -8.93 -9.67 -4.95
C ARG A 165 -7.59 -9.40 -5.62
N THR A 166 -6.52 -9.45 -4.85
CA THR A 166 -5.16 -9.25 -5.34
C THR A 166 -4.62 -10.54 -5.92
N LYS A 167 -4.03 -10.46 -7.12
CA LYS A 167 -3.39 -11.62 -7.75
C LYS A 167 -2.35 -12.22 -6.82
N HIS A 168 -2.48 -13.51 -6.55
CA HIS A 168 -1.62 -14.27 -5.67
C HIS A 168 -1.35 -15.64 -6.28
N GLN A 169 -0.24 -16.26 -5.88
CA GLN A 169 0.12 -17.63 -6.24
C GLN A 169 0.70 -18.30 -5.00
N VAL A 170 0.12 -19.43 -4.62
CA VAL A 170 0.64 -20.27 -3.53
C VAL A 170 1.48 -21.37 -4.16
N ALA A 171 2.73 -21.49 -3.74
CA ALA A 171 3.60 -22.61 -4.08
C ALA A 171 3.41 -23.76 -3.09
N GLU A 172 3.92 -24.94 -3.44
CA GLU A 172 3.84 -26.12 -2.59
C GLU A 172 4.57 -25.93 -1.24
N VAL A 173 4.18 -26.76 -0.26
CA VAL A 173 4.86 -26.85 1.03
C VAL A 173 6.26 -27.39 0.80
N THR A 174 7.27 -26.67 1.29
CA THR A 174 8.66 -27.17 1.21
C THR A 174 8.85 -28.41 2.08
N SER A 175 9.93 -29.15 1.83
CA SER A 175 10.36 -30.24 2.72
C SER A 175 10.65 -29.79 4.16
N LEU A 176 10.80 -28.48 4.39
CA LEU A 176 11.02 -27.86 5.70
C LEU A 176 9.72 -27.40 6.37
N GLY A 177 8.54 -27.68 5.79
CA GLY A 177 7.26 -27.28 6.37
C GLY A 177 6.81 -25.84 6.06
N LEU A 178 7.64 -25.08 5.34
CA LEU A 178 7.32 -23.70 4.97
C LEU A 178 6.35 -23.64 3.78
N VAL A 179 5.35 -22.77 3.88
CA VAL A 179 4.48 -22.39 2.76
C VAL A 179 5.02 -21.13 2.12
N GLN A 180 5.24 -21.16 0.80
CA GLN A 180 5.70 -20.01 0.03
C GLN A 180 4.57 -19.49 -0.84
N MET A 181 4.44 -18.17 -0.94
CA MET A 181 3.51 -17.56 -1.87
C MET A 181 4.04 -16.23 -2.42
N THR A 182 3.45 -15.81 -3.52
CA THR A 182 3.60 -14.45 -4.04
C THR A 182 2.25 -13.75 -4.04
N ARG A 183 2.25 -12.46 -3.73
CA ARG A 183 1.07 -11.60 -3.80
C ARG A 183 1.44 -10.27 -4.45
N LYS A 184 0.70 -9.83 -5.46
CA LYS A 184 0.94 -8.53 -6.11
C LYS A 184 0.78 -7.41 -5.09
N ARG A 185 1.59 -6.34 -5.17
CA ARG A 185 1.37 -5.12 -4.40
C ARG A 185 0.38 -4.21 -5.12
N MET A 186 -0.65 -3.72 -4.42
CA MET A 186 -1.70 -2.88 -5.00
C MET A 186 -1.52 -1.40 -4.66
N GLY A 187 -0.99 -1.09 -3.47
CA GLY A 187 -0.71 0.26 -3.03
C GLY A 187 0.51 0.36 -2.11
N THR A 188 0.54 1.44 -1.33
CA THR A 188 1.47 1.64 -0.22
C THR A 188 0.91 0.92 1.01
N GLY A 189 1.62 -0.09 1.50
CA GLY A 189 1.20 -0.89 2.64
C GLY A 189 1.06 -0.07 3.91
N LEU A 190 0.29 -0.55 4.88
CA LEU A 190 -0.07 0.23 6.07
C LEU A 190 1.15 0.76 6.83
N LEU A 191 2.17 -0.10 6.99
CA LEU A 191 3.41 0.26 7.67
C LEU A 191 4.25 1.31 6.92
N GLU A 192 4.07 1.42 5.60
CA GLU A 192 4.73 2.42 4.76
C GLU A 192 4.00 3.76 4.77
N VAL A 193 2.78 3.81 5.32
CA VAL A 193 1.98 5.04 5.44
C VAL A 193 2.10 5.60 6.86
N PHE A 194 2.10 4.74 7.87
CA PHE A 194 2.11 5.12 9.28
C PHE A 194 3.48 4.91 9.94
N GLY A 195 4.52 4.57 9.18
CA GLY A 195 5.80 4.18 9.73
C GLY A 195 6.99 4.80 9.03
N GLU A 196 8.04 5.10 9.80
CA GLU A 196 9.32 5.58 9.30
C GLU A 196 10.49 4.74 9.81
N GLN A 197 11.60 4.78 9.09
CA GLN A 197 12.81 4.07 9.49
C GLN A 197 13.38 4.68 10.78
N CYS A 198 13.69 3.83 11.75
CA CYS A 198 14.26 4.29 13.01
C CYS A 198 15.71 4.78 12.80
N GLU A 199 15.95 6.08 13.02
CA GLU A 199 17.27 6.70 12.89
C GLU A 199 18.27 6.13 13.88
N THR A 200 17.84 5.83 15.12
CA THR A 200 18.68 5.30 16.20
C THR A 200 19.34 3.98 15.85
N CYS A 201 18.64 3.10 15.12
CA CYS A 201 19.14 1.79 14.73
C CYS A 201 19.49 1.69 13.24
N ALA A 202 19.59 2.84 12.54
CA ALA A 202 19.89 2.94 11.12
C ALA A 202 18.97 2.09 10.24
N GLY A 203 17.66 2.16 10.47
CA GLY A 203 16.65 1.49 9.66
C GLY A 203 16.44 0.00 9.96
N ARG A 204 17.09 -0.56 10.98
CA ARG A 204 16.82 -1.94 11.44
C ARG A 204 15.42 -2.12 12.04
N GLY A 205 14.81 -1.05 12.51
CA GLY A 205 13.48 -1.02 13.10
C GLY A 205 12.66 0.12 12.51
N ILE A 206 11.37 0.14 12.84
CA ILE A 206 10.39 1.10 12.33
C ILE A 206 9.73 1.80 13.53
N VAL A 207 9.58 3.12 13.42
CA VAL A 207 8.78 3.93 14.35
C VAL A 207 7.41 4.13 13.72
N THR A 208 6.35 3.81 14.46
CA THR A 208 4.96 3.96 14.01
C THR A 208 4.34 5.21 14.61
N HIS A 209 3.45 5.83 13.84
CA HIS A 209 2.74 7.07 14.20
C HIS A 209 1.23 6.85 14.16
N ASP A 210 0.49 7.70 14.88
CA ASP A 210 -0.98 7.67 14.93
C ASP A 210 -1.58 8.24 13.64
N ASP A 211 -0.94 9.26 13.08
CA ASP A 211 -1.32 9.90 11.83
C ASP A 211 -0.42 9.43 10.66
N PRO A 212 -0.93 9.41 9.40
CA PRO A 212 -0.12 9.14 8.23
C PRO A 212 1.10 10.07 8.14
N VAL A 213 2.28 9.49 7.92
CA VAL A 213 3.51 10.23 7.75
C VAL A 213 3.60 10.71 6.30
N GLU A 214 3.84 12.00 6.11
CA GLU A 214 4.00 12.56 4.77
C GLU A 214 5.37 12.15 4.20
N HIS A 215 5.40 11.00 3.54
CA HIS A 215 6.59 10.56 2.82
C HIS A 215 6.76 11.43 1.57
N ARG A 216 7.74 12.34 1.60
CA ARG A 216 8.19 13.06 0.39
C ARG A 216 8.52 12.01 -0.68
N ARG A 217 7.64 11.85 -1.66
CA ARG A 217 7.62 10.82 -2.71
C ARG A 217 9.05 10.44 -3.16
N ALA A 218 9.55 9.31 -2.67
CA ALA A 218 10.86 8.79 -3.07
C ALA A 218 10.79 7.40 -3.74
N ASN A 219 9.64 6.72 -3.78
CA ASN A 219 9.60 5.29 -4.13
C ASN A 219 8.74 4.87 -5.33
N THR A 220 8.28 5.78 -6.19
CA THR A 220 7.60 5.40 -7.44
C THR A 220 8.54 4.98 -8.58
N VAL A 221 9.87 5.12 -8.45
CA VAL A 221 10.81 4.85 -9.56
C VAL A 221 11.41 3.44 -9.61
N ALA A 222 11.15 2.57 -8.63
CA ALA A 222 11.76 1.23 -8.61
C ALA A 222 11.06 0.20 -9.51
N ALA A 223 9.80 0.43 -9.90
CA ALA A 223 9.01 -0.54 -10.69
C ALA A 223 9.19 -0.42 -12.21
N GLU A 224 9.70 0.70 -12.73
CA GLU A 224 9.74 0.96 -14.18
C GLU A 224 11.08 0.56 -14.85
N HIS A 225 12.17 0.41 -14.08
CA HIS A 225 13.49 0.17 -14.65
C HIS A 225 13.83 -1.29 -15.00
N HIS A 226 12.96 -2.26 -14.70
CA HIS A 226 13.26 -3.68 -14.95
C HIS A 226 12.70 -4.23 -16.28
N VAL A 227 11.88 -3.48 -17.01
CA VAL A 227 11.22 -3.97 -18.24
C VAL A 227 11.92 -3.49 -19.52
N GLN A 228 12.77 -2.45 -19.48
CA GLN A 228 13.34 -1.85 -20.70
C GLN A 228 14.76 -2.34 -21.09
N ARG A 229 15.32 -3.35 -20.41
CA ARG A 229 16.71 -3.80 -20.65
C ARG A 229 16.88 -5.09 -21.44
N ALA A 230 15.81 -5.61 -22.04
CA ALA A 230 15.87 -6.78 -22.91
C ALA A 230 15.27 -6.43 -24.28
N ASP A 231 15.97 -5.63 -25.11
CA ASP A 231 15.87 -5.66 -26.59
C ASP A 231 16.71 -4.55 -27.26
N SER A 232 18.03 -4.55 -27.08
CA SER A 232 18.91 -3.72 -27.93
C SER A 232 20.36 -4.22 -28.00
N HIS A 233 20.58 -5.43 -28.50
CA HIS A 233 21.90 -5.82 -29.01
C HIS A 233 21.79 -6.60 -30.33
N ARG A 234 21.93 -5.89 -31.46
CA ARG A 234 22.49 -6.37 -32.73
C ARG A 234 22.69 -5.19 -33.68
N ALA A 235 23.96 -4.78 -33.89
CA ALA A 235 24.59 -4.55 -35.20
C ALA A 235 25.88 -3.71 -35.07
N ASP A 236 26.96 -4.34 -35.58
CA ASP A 236 28.11 -3.81 -36.32
C ASP A 236 29.14 -2.81 -35.73
N ALA A 237 30.40 -3.20 -35.95
CA ALA A 237 31.66 -2.49 -35.70
C ALA A 237 32.02 -1.58 -36.92
N PRO A 238 33.11 -0.78 -36.93
CA PRO A 238 34.49 -1.26 -36.79
C PRO A 238 35.46 -0.37 -36.00
N ARG A 239 36.63 -0.98 -35.75
CA ARG A 239 37.82 -0.49 -35.04
C ARG A 239 38.60 0.53 -35.85
N THR A 240 39.25 1.48 -35.15
CA THR A 240 40.51 2.08 -35.58
C THR A 240 41.46 2.24 -34.40
N ASP A 241 42.62 1.60 -34.54
CA ASP A 241 43.83 1.72 -33.74
C ASP A 241 44.48 3.10 -33.92
N GLN A 242 44.95 3.71 -32.82
CA GLN A 242 46.29 4.32 -32.72
C GLN A 242 46.60 4.79 -31.29
N ARG A 243 47.67 4.21 -30.74
CA ARG A 243 48.46 4.61 -29.55
C ARG A 243 49.76 5.31 -30.06
N PRO A 244 50.72 5.71 -29.20
CA PRO A 244 50.70 6.31 -27.85
C PRO A 244 51.69 7.51 -27.72
N ASP A 245 51.75 8.22 -26.58
CA ASP A 245 52.98 8.43 -25.77
C ASP A 245 52.75 9.40 -24.59
N GLN A 246 52.95 8.93 -23.35
CA GLN A 246 54.10 9.23 -22.46
C GLN A 246 54.10 10.62 -21.80
N ARG A 247 53.87 10.65 -20.47
CA ARG A 247 54.90 10.91 -19.43
C ARG A 247 54.24 11.00 -18.04
N MET A 248 54.68 10.13 -17.14
CA MET A 248 54.59 10.31 -15.69
C MET A 248 55.82 11.08 -15.24
N ASP A 249 55.67 12.04 -14.31
CA ASP A 249 56.68 12.33 -13.29
C ASP A 249 56.04 12.99 -12.05
N VAL A 250 56.08 12.20 -10.96
CA VAL A 250 56.33 12.49 -9.54
C VAL A 250 56.34 13.96 -9.04
N ALA A 251 55.58 14.25 -7.98
CA ALA A 251 56.08 14.40 -6.59
C ALA A 251 55.20 15.30 -5.68
N ARG A 252 54.81 14.70 -4.54
CA ARG A 252 54.73 15.20 -3.14
C ARG A 252 54.66 16.72 -2.86
N GLY A 253 53.81 17.08 -1.89
CA GLY A 253 54.12 18.20 -0.98
C GLY A 253 52.92 18.78 -0.24
N ASP A 254 52.80 18.40 1.03
CA ASP A 254 51.89 18.92 2.05
C ASP A 254 52.06 20.43 2.34
N SER A 255 51.12 20.96 3.14
CA SER A 255 51.17 22.16 4.00
C SER A 255 50.40 23.46 3.62
N GLN A 256 49.46 23.77 4.52
CA GLN A 256 48.69 25.01 4.79
C GLN A 256 49.58 26.25 5.09
N PRO A 257 49.04 27.40 5.57
CA PRO A 257 48.07 28.32 4.95
C PRO A 257 48.52 29.81 5.08
N GLY A 258 47.75 30.75 4.52
CA GLY A 258 47.57 32.08 5.13
C GLY A 258 47.98 33.32 4.33
N GLY A 259 47.30 34.44 4.63
CA GLY A 259 47.65 35.81 4.24
C GLY A 259 46.47 36.58 3.61
N ARG A 260 45.55 37.15 4.38
CA ARG A 260 45.54 38.56 4.90
C ARG A 260 45.48 39.65 3.82
N ASN A 261 44.48 40.53 3.96
CA ASN A 261 44.67 41.97 4.18
C ASN A 261 43.33 42.59 4.62
N ASP A 262 43.27 43.14 5.84
CA ASP A 262 43.44 44.57 6.19
C ASP A 262 42.18 45.39 5.80
N ARG A 263 41.55 46.23 6.63
CA ARG A 263 42.01 46.97 7.82
C ARG A 263 40.80 47.64 8.51
N LYS A 264 40.86 47.70 9.85
CA LYS A 264 40.70 48.87 10.77
C LYS A 264 39.65 49.94 10.40
N ARG A 265 38.86 50.55 11.30
CA ARG A 265 38.90 50.84 12.77
C ARG A 265 37.66 51.75 13.00
N ARG A 266 36.90 51.73 14.11
CA ARG A 266 37.11 52.32 15.46
C ARG A 266 35.71 52.28 16.11
N ARG A 267 35.46 51.65 17.28
CA ARG A 267 35.78 51.94 18.69
C ARG A 267 34.70 52.76 19.44
N GLY A 268 34.04 52.08 20.39
CA GLY A 268 33.39 52.61 21.62
C GLY A 268 31.91 52.96 21.47
N ARG A 269 31.04 52.91 22.48
CA ARG A 269 31.08 52.48 23.90
C ARG A 269 29.63 52.64 24.42
N GLY A 270 29.06 51.60 25.03
CA GLY A 270 28.09 51.67 26.14
C GLY A 270 26.65 52.18 25.92
N GLY A 271 25.70 51.51 26.60
CA GLY A 271 24.42 52.08 27.03
C GLY A 271 23.16 51.52 26.34
N GLN A 272 22.44 50.63 27.03
CA GLN A 272 20.96 50.51 26.93
C GLN A 272 20.32 51.69 27.71
N PRO A 273 18.97 51.94 27.73
CA PRO A 273 17.85 51.23 27.09
C PRO A 273 16.79 52.14 26.39
N LEU A 274 15.82 51.48 25.73
CA LEU A 274 14.39 51.80 25.48
C LEU A 274 13.97 53.22 25.04
N ASP A 275 13.40 53.32 23.82
CA ASP A 275 12.20 54.14 23.57
C ASP A 275 11.48 53.79 22.25
N VAL A 276 10.19 54.14 22.22
CA VAL A 276 9.11 53.68 21.33
C VAL A 276 8.95 54.50 20.03
N ALA A 277 8.34 53.86 19.01
CA ALA A 277 7.56 54.38 17.85
C ALA A 277 8.24 54.38 16.44
N PRO A 278 7.48 54.38 15.31
CA PRO A 278 6.04 54.13 15.10
C PRO A 278 5.74 52.99 14.06
N ALA A 279 4.46 52.64 13.97
CA ALA A 279 3.89 51.61 13.09
C ALA A 279 4.03 51.93 11.59
N ALA A 280 4.29 50.88 10.80
CA ALA A 280 4.05 50.83 9.36
C ALA A 280 2.71 50.09 9.10
N PRO A 281 1.87 50.54 8.14
CA PRO A 281 0.59 49.89 7.84
C PRO A 281 0.82 48.63 6.98
N VAL A 282 -0.27 47.92 6.63
CA VAL A 282 -0.41 46.74 5.72
C VAL A 282 -0.78 45.48 6.55
N GLN A 283 -1.87 44.74 6.35
CA GLN A 283 -2.98 44.73 5.39
C GLN A 283 -4.17 44.06 6.10
N ILE A 284 -5.39 44.58 5.91
CA ILE A 284 -6.62 43.90 6.34
C ILE A 284 -6.77 42.67 5.45
N HIS A 285 -6.69 41.47 6.03
CA HIS A 285 -7.14 40.26 5.36
C HIS A 285 -8.66 40.40 5.17
N THR A 286 -9.08 40.75 3.96
CA THR A 286 -10.45 40.55 3.52
C THR A 286 -10.71 39.06 3.49
N VAL A 287 -11.49 38.59 4.46
CA VAL A 287 -12.10 37.26 4.43
C VAL A 287 -12.91 37.18 3.13
N HIS A 288 -12.47 36.34 2.20
CA HIS A 288 -13.29 35.99 1.05
C HIS A 288 -14.58 35.34 1.58
N PRO A 289 -15.77 35.78 1.14
CA PRO A 289 -17.01 35.11 1.52
C PRO A 289 -17.00 33.68 1.00
N ASP A 290 -17.42 32.76 1.86
CA ASP A 290 -17.68 31.36 1.54
C ASP A 290 -18.63 31.29 0.33
N PRO A 291 -18.37 30.49 -0.72
CA PRO A 291 -19.22 30.43 -1.90
C PRO A 291 -20.66 30.11 -1.52
N SER A 292 -21.60 30.79 -2.18
CA SER A 292 -23.03 30.61 -1.94
C SER A 292 -23.45 29.16 -2.20
N ASP A 293 -24.47 28.67 -1.49
CA ASP A 293 -25.00 27.30 -1.66
C ASP A 293 -25.33 27.00 -3.15
N ALA A 294 -25.70 28.01 -3.92
CA ALA A 294 -25.95 27.90 -5.36
C ALA A 294 -24.68 27.60 -6.18
N GLU A 295 -23.54 28.21 -5.86
CA GLU A 295 -22.26 27.95 -6.53
C GLU A 295 -21.71 26.57 -6.15
N ARG A 296 -21.91 26.15 -4.89
CA ARG A 296 -21.60 24.80 -4.44
C ARG A 296 -22.44 23.76 -5.17
N HIS A 297 -23.75 23.97 -5.27
CA HIS A 297 -24.66 23.10 -6.03
C HIS A 297 -24.28 23.04 -7.52
N ALA A 298 -23.96 24.17 -8.15
CA ALA A 298 -23.54 24.19 -9.54
C ALA A 298 -22.21 23.44 -9.78
N LYS A 299 -21.24 23.59 -8.85
CA LYS A 299 -19.99 22.84 -8.89
C LYS A 299 -20.20 21.35 -8.66
N ALA A 300 -21.08 20.98 -7.73
CA ALA A 300 -21.46 19.58 -7.49
C ALA A 300 -22.12 18.98 -8.74
N GLU A 301 -23.06 19.69 -9.37
CA GLU A 301 -23.74 19.24 -10.60
C GLU A 301 -22.76 19.07 -11.79
N ALA A 302 -21.83 20.03 -11.97
CA ALA A 302 -20.78 19.90 -12.97
C ALA A 302 -19.84 18.71 -12.68
N THR A 303 -19.53 18.47 -11.41
CA THR A 303 -18.73 17.31 -10.97
C THR A 303 -19.49 16.01 -11.20
N ARG A 304 -20.81 15.97 -10.94
CA ARG A 304 -21.68 14.83 -11.24
C ARG A 304 -21.65 14.50 -12.74
N ALA A 305 -21.77 15.50 -13.60
CA ALA A 305 -21.73 15.32 -15.06
C ALA A 305 -20.37 14.82 -15.56
N ALA A 306 -19.27 15.34 -14.99
CA ALA A 306 -17.92 14.88 -15.33
C ALA A 306 -17.68 13.43 -14.88
N LEU A 307 -18.10 13.09 -13.66
CA LEU A 307 -17.98 11.74 -13.11
C LEU A 307 -18.86 10.75 -13.85
N ALA A 308 -20.08 11.12 -14.26
CA ALA A 308 -20.93 10.29 -15.11
C ALA A 308 -20.23 9.89 -16.42
N ASN A 309 -19.46 10.80 -17.03
CA ASN A 309 -18.69 10.48 -18.24
C ASN A 309 -17.50 9.55 -17.96
N ILE A 310 -16.79 9.74 -16.84
CA ILE A 310 -15.68 8.86 -16.42
C ILE A 310 -16.22 7.47 -16.07
N ALA A 311 -17.32 7.42 -15.34
CA ALA A 311 -18.04 6.23 -14.97
C ALA A 311 -18.54 5.45 -16.19
N ALA A 312 -19.12 6.12 -17.18
CA ALA A 312 -19.52 5.52 -18.46
C ALA A 312 -18.33 4.85 -19.16
N ALA A 313 -17.19 5.53 -19.22
CA ALA A 313 -15.98 5.02 -19.82
C ALA A 313 -15.40 3.82 -19.04
N ALA A 314 -15.42 3.88 -17.71
CA ALA A 314 -14.95 2.80 -16.84
C ALA A 314 -15.85 1.55 -16.93
N HIS A 315 -17.17 1.74 -16.96
CA HIS A 315 -18.13 0.66 -17.15
C HIS A 315 -17.98 0.00 -18.53
N ALA A 316 -17.81 0.79 -19.58
CA ALA A 316 -17.54 0.27 -20.92
C ALA A 316 -16.22 -0.53 -21.00
N ALA A 317 -15.18 -0.10 -20.27
CA ALA A 317 -13.92 -0.83 -20.20
C ALA A 317 -14.06 -2.18 -19.45
N HIS A 318 -14.82 -2.22 -18.35
CA HIS A 318 -15.07 -3.46 -17.60
C HIS A 318 -15.88 -4.47 -18.41
N LEU A 319 -16.95 -4.05 -19.10
CA LEU A 319 -17.69 -4.93 -19.99
C LEU A 319 -16.79 -5.54 -21.06
N HIS A 320 -15.88 -4.75 -21.62
CA HIS A 320 -14.93 -5.24 -22.62
C HIS A 320 -13.91 -6.23 -22.02
N GLU A 321 -13.43 -6.02 -20.79
CA GLU A 321 -12.56 -6.99 -20.10
C GLU A 321 -13.28 -8.31 -19.79
N ASP A 322 -14.54 -8.25 -19.37
CA ASP A 322 -15.37 -9.42 -19.09
C ASP A 322 -15.73 -10.18 -20.39
N GLU A 323 -16.04 -9.48 -21.47
CA GLU A 323 -16.25 -10.08 -22.81
C GLU A 323 -14.99 -10.78 -23.31
N VAL A 324 -13.82 -10.18 -23.13
CA VAL A 324 -12.53 -10.78 -23.47
C VAL A 324 -12.25 -12.02 -22.60
N ALA A 325 -12.52 -11.95 -21.29
CA ALA A 325 -12.35 -13.08 -20.38
C ALA A 325 -13.31 -14.25 -20.73
N GLN A 326 -14.56 -13.94 -21.07
CA GLN A 326 -15.54 -14.94 -21.53
C GLN A 326 -15.16 -15.54 -22.88
N ALA A 327 -14.67 -14.74 -23.83
CA ALA A 327 -14.20 -15.23 -25.13
C ALA A 327 -12.99 -16.16 -25.00
N ILE A 328 -12.05 -15.85 -24.10
CA ILE A 328 -10.89 -16.71 -23.80
C ILE A 328 -11.35 -18.02 -23.13
N SER A 329 -12.29 -17.95 -22.19
CA SER A 329 -12.87 -19.13 -21.54
C SER A 329 -13.61 -20.04 -22.54
N ALA A 330 -14.43 -19.45 -23.42
CA ALA A 330 -15.15 -20.18 -24.47
C ALA A 330 -14.20 -20.81 -25.50
N ALA A 331 -13.12 -20.12 -25.89
CA ALA A 331 -12.09 -20.66 -26.77
C ALA A 331 -11.33 -21.83 -26.12
N GLY A 332 -11.05 -21.75 -24.81
CA GLY A 332 -10.42 -22.83 -24.05
C GLY A 332 -11.30 -24.09 -23.96
N GLN A 333 -12.61 -23.92 -23.80
CA GLN A 333 -13.56 -25.04 -23.79
C GLN A 333 -13.74 -25.67 -25.18
N ALA A 334 -13.72 -24.88 -26.25
CA ALA A 334 -13.79 -25.39 -27.63
C ALA A 334 -12.55 -26.21 -28.02
N ALA A 335 -11.36 -25.82 -27.53
CA ALA A 335 -10.12 -26.56 -27.76
C ALA A 335 -10.07 -27.91 -27.03
N ALA A 336 -10.70 -28.03 -25.86
CA ALA A 336 -10.77 -29.28 -25.09
C ALA A 336 -11.79 -30.30 -25.64
N GLY A 337 -12.71 -29.87 -26.51
CA GLY A 337 -13.75 -30.71 -27.11
C GLY A 337 -13.42 -31.30 -28.48
N ALA A 338 -12.24 -31.02 -29.06
CA ALA A 338 -11.86 -31.54 -30.37
C ALA A 338 -11.47 -33.04 -30.27
N PRO A 339 -12.19 -33.96 -30.94
CA PRO A 339 -11.82 -35.38 -30.90
C PRO A 339 -10.51 -35.57 -31.67
N ALA A 340 -9.55 -36.24 -31.03
CA ALA A 340 -8.32 -36.68 -31.68
C ALA A 340 -8.71 -37.56 -32.88
N LYS A 341 -8.38 -37.10 -34.10
CA LYS A 341 -8.51 -37.93 -35.30
C LYS A 341 -7.56 -39.13 -35.15
N ALA A 342 -8.16 -40.32 -35.23
CA ALA A 342 -7.54 -41.63 -35.08
C ALA A 342 -6.46 -41.91 -36.12
#